data_AF-A0AAV0AFV3-F1
#
_entry.id   AF-A0AAV0AFV3-F1
#
_cell.length_a   1.000
_cell.length_b   1.000
_cell.length_c   1.000
_cell.angle_alpha   90.00
_cell.angle_beta   90.00
_cell.angle_gamma   90.00
#
_symmetry.space_group_name_H-M   'P 1'
#
loop_
_entity.id
_entity.type
_entity.pdbx_description
1 polymer ?
#
loop_
_entity_poly.entity_id
_entity_poly.type
_entity_poly.pdbx_seq_one_letter_code
_entity_poly.pdbx_strand_id
1 'polypeptide(L)' 'VIVDKVIGDSFLYNFFFQSQSSLKYASCTTRYIALKDETNHTVDDLQKIANLVSSGFQRATKSVGIATPTYNANLV' A
#
# COMPACT_ATOMS: atom_id res chain seq x y z
N VAL A 1 5.62 -7.52 1.51
CA VAL A 1 4.77 -8.73 1.33
C VAL A 1 3.44 -8.27 0.77
N ILE A 2 2.90 -8.98 -0.22
CA ILE A 2 1.64 -8.62 -0.90
C ILE A 2 0.72 -9.84 -0.86
N VAL A 3 -0.55 -9.66 -0.48
CA VAL A 3 -1.54 -10.74 -0.35
C VAL A 3 -2.88 -10.30 -0.96
N ASP A 4 -3.25 -10.98 -2.04
CA ASP A 4 -4.42 -10.59 -2.85
C ASP A 4 -5.41 -11.75 -3.02
N LYS A 5 -4.92 -12.99 -3.14
CA LYS A 5 -5.72 -14.14 -3.62
C LYS A 5 -6.52 -14.89 -2.55
N VAL A 6 -6.21 -14.72 -1.26
CA VAL A 6 -6.76 -15.58 -0.18
C VAL A 6 -7.70 -14.82 0.76
N ILE A 7 -7.45 -13.51 0.96
CA ILE A 7 -8.16 -12.67 1.95
C ILE A 7 -8.80 -11.45 1.28
N GLY A 8 -8.63 -11.31 -0.04
CA GLY A 8 -9.26 -10.27 -0.84
C GLY A 8 -10.77 -10.46 -0.93
N ASP A 9 -11.48 -9.36 -1.17
CA ASP A 9 -12.92 -9.42 -1.45
C ASP A 9 -13.12 -9.92 -2.89
N SER A 10 -14.12 -10.77 -3.11
CA SER A 10 -14.37 -11.37 -4.44
C SER A 10 -14.93 -10.36 -5.44
N PHE A 11 -15.55 -9.27 -4.97
CA PHE A 11 -16.19 -8.27 -5.83
C PHE A 11 -15.45 -6.93 -5.89
N LEU A 12 -14.67 -6.60 -4.87
CA LEU A 12 -13.94 -5.33 -4.80
C LEU A 12 -12.47 -5.55 -5.12
N TYR A 13 -11.90 -4.65 -5.92
CA TYR A 13 -10.46 -4.59 -6.13
C TYR A 13 -9.76 -4.14 -4.85
N ASN A 14 -9.25 -5.10 -4.09
CA ASN A 14 -8.50 -4.84 -2.88
C ASN A 14 -7.28 -5.77 -2.72
N PHE A 15 -6.30 -5.27 -1.99
CA PHE A 15 -5.09 -6.01 -1.68
C PHE A 15 -4.52 -5.61 -0.32
N PHE A 16 -3.81 -6.54 0.32
CA PHE A 16 -3.04 -6.26 1.53
C PHE A 16 -1.57 -6.12 1.18
N PHE A 17 -0.99 -5.01 1.61
CA PHE A 17 0.39 -4.66 1.31
C PHE A 17 1.15 -4.34 2.59
N GLN A 18 2.36 -4.87 2.68
CA GLN A 18 3.31 -4.52 3.71
C GLN A 18 4.62 -4.07 3.05
N SER A 19 4.83 -2.76 3.03
CA SER A 19 6.05 -2.07 2.57
C SER A 19 7.15 -2.00 3.63
N GLN A 20 6.75 -1.83 4.89
CA GLN A 20 7.68 -1.50 5.97
C GLN A 20 8.39 -2.72 6.56
N SER A 21 9.67 -2.52 6.90
CA SER A 21 10.40 -3.43 7.77
C SER A 21 9.91 -3.27 9.21
N SER A 22 9.60 -4.40 9.87
CA SER A 22 9.08 -4.40 11.23
C SER A 22 10.23 -4.29 12.22
N LEU A 23 10.35 -3.15 12.90
CA LEU A 23 11.43 -2.91 13.87
C LEU A 23 11.09 -3.48 15.26
N LYS A 24 9.82 -3.43 15.65
CA LYS A 24 9.29 -3.99 16.90
C LYS A 24 7.84 -4.43 16.68
N TYR A 25 7.50 -5.64 17.14
CA TYR A 25 6.19 -6.31 17.00
C TYR A 25 5.80 -6.74 15.58
N ALA A 26 4.68 -7.47 15.48
CA ALA A 26 4.07 -7.87 14.22
C ALA A 26 3.69 -6.62 13.41
N SER A 27 4.05 -6.62 12.14
CA SER A 27 3.76 -5.55 11.20
C SER A 27 2.26 -5.43 11.00
N CYS A 28 1.71 -4.21 11.15
CA CYS A 28 0.42 -3.94 10.56
C CYS A 28 0.56 -3.88 9.04
N THR A 29 -0.16 -4.77 8.35
CA THR A 29 -0.39 -4.75 6.91
C THR A 29 -1.40 -3.67 6.58
N THR A 30 -1.21 -2.96 5.47
CA THR A 30 -2.13 -1.92 5.02
C THR A 30 -3.03 -2.47 3.94
N ARG A 31 -4.34 -2.22 4.07
CA ARG A 31 -5.34 -2.64 3.10
C ARG A 31 -5.60 -1.50 2.12
N TYR A 32 -5.40 -1.76 0.83
CA TYR A 32 -5.77 -0.85 -0.24
C TYR A 32 -7.06 -1.33 -0.90
N ILE A 33 -7.96 -0.40 -1.19
CA ILE A 33 -9.24 -0.66 -1.85
C ILE A 33 -9.38 0.36 -2.98
N ALA A 34 -9.48 -0.10 -4.22
CA ALA A 34 -9.77 0.75 -5.35
C ALA A 34 -11.28 0.99 -5.43
N LEU A 35 -11.70 2.21 -5.11
CA LEU A 35 -13.13 2.60 -5.14
C LEU A 35 -13.59 2.98 -6.55
N LYS A 36 -12.68 3.57 -7.33
CA LYS A 36 -12.94 4.02 -8.69
C LYS A 36 -11.64 3.90 -9.49
N ASP A 37 -11.71 3.23 -10.63
CA ASP A 37 -10.62 3.15 -11.59
C ASP A 37 -11.16 3.44 -12.99
N GLU A 38 -10.62 4.47 -13.64
CA GLU A 38 -10.91 4.85 -15.04
C GLU A 38 -9.72 4.52 -15.97
N THR A 39 -8.58 4.19 -15.36
CA THR A 39 -7.29 3.97 -16.03
C THR A 39 -7.06 2.51 -16.42
N ASN A 40 -8.01 1.62 -16.10
CA ASN A 40 -7.95 0.17 -16.36
C ASN A 40 -6.63 -0.45 -15.86
N HIS A 41 -6.22 -0.10 -14.64
CA HIS A 41 -4.99 -0.62 -14.08
C HIS A 41 -5.18 -2.07 -13.61
N THR A 42 -4.17 -2.91 -13.88
CA THR A 42 -4.15 -4.24 -13.30
C THR A 42 -3.78 -4.15 -11.82
N VAL A 43 -4.16 -5.17 -11.04
CA VAL A 43 -3.84 -5.22 -9.61
C VAL A 43 -2.32 -5.19 -9.38
N ASP A 44 -1.56 -5.88 -10.22
CA ASP A 44 -0.09 -5.88 -10.16
C ASP A 44 0.51 -4.49 -10.41
N ASP A 45 -0.12 -3.68 -11.26
CA ASP A 45 0.32 -2.30 -11.50
C ASP A 45 0.04 -1.41 -10.29
N LEU A 46 -1.15 -1.54 -9.68
CA LEU A 46 -1.49 -0.81 -8.46
C LEU A 46 -0.56 -1.18 -7.29
N GLN A 47 -0.19 -2.45 -7.16
CA GLN A 47 0.78 -2.90 -6.17
C GLN A 47 2.17 -2.27 -6.39
N LYS A 48 2.65 -2.24 -7.64
CA LYS A 48 3.94 -1.62 -7.98
C LYS A 48 3.94 -0.12 -7.66
N ILE A 49 2.86 0.57 -8.02
CA ILE A 49 2.69 2.00 -7.73
C ILE A 49 2.69 2.23 -6.23
N ALA A 50 1.92 1.45 -5.46
CA ALA A 50 1.88 1.56 -3.99
C ALA A 50 3.27 1.34 -3.37
N ASN A 51 4.05 0.38 -3.86
CA ASN A 51 5.41 0.14 -3.40
C ASN A 51 6.36 1.29 -3.74
N LEU A 52 6.30 1.81 -4.98
CA LEU A 52 7.09 2.96 -5.39
C LEU A 52 6.79 4.19 -4.51
N VAL A 53 5.50 4.50 -4.35
CA VAL A 53 5.04 5.67 -3.58
C VAL A 53 5.41 5.56 -2.10
N SER A 54 5.34 4.37 -1.50
CA SER A 54 5.72 4.16 -0.08
C SER A 54 7.22 4.31 0.18
N SER A 55 8.07 4.13 -0.83
CA SER A 55 9.52 4.39 -0.73
C SER A 55 9.91 5.86 -0.90
N GLY A 56 9.02 6.72 -1.41
CA GLY A 56 9.29 8.13 -1.71
C GLY A 56 9.21 9.08 -0.51
N PHE A 57 9.16 8.58 0.72
CA PHE A 57 8.97 9.42 1.90
C PHE A 57 10.21 10.24 2.24
N GLN A 58 10.13 11.57 2.12
CA GLN A 58 11.30 12.45 2.19
C GLN A 58 11.98 12.53 3.57
N ARG A 59 11.27 12.23 4.67
CA ARG A 59 11.83 12.36 6.03
C ARG A 59 12.59 11.11 6.50
N ALA A 60 12.53 10.01 5.76
CA ALA A 60 13.26 8.78 6.11
C ALA A 60 13.71 8.01 4.86
N THR A 61 14.93 7.48 4.88
CA THR A 61 15.44 6.56 3.84
C THR A 61 14.90 5.12 4.00
N LYS A 62 13.65 5.00 4.46
CA LYS A 62 12.98 3.73 4.76
C LYS A 62 11.60 3.74 4.11
N SER A 63 11.18 2.59 3.60
CA SER A 63 9.82 2.43 3.11
C SER A 63 8.83 2.48 4.27
N VAL A 64 7.79 3.29 4.10
CA VAL A 64 6.76 3.56 5.12
C VAL A 64 5.57 2.63 4.92
N GLY A 65 4.89 2.22 6.00
CA GLY A 65 3.78 1.26 5.94
C GLY A 65 2.56 1.70 5.12
N ILE A 66 2.38 3.01 4.92
CA ILE A 66 1.33 3.63 4.11
C ILE A 66 1.94 4.43 2.97
N ALA A 67 1.15 4.74 1.95
CA ALA A 67 1.57 5.61 0.86
C ALA A 67 2.02 6.99 1.38
N THR A 68 3.16 7.50 0.88
CA THR A 68 3.72 8.82 1.21
C THR A 68 2.72 9.97 1.19
N PRO A 69 1.83 10.14 0.18
CA PRO A 69 0.86 11.24 0.20
C PRO A 69 -0.13 11.12 1.36
N THR A 70 -0.58 9.90 1.69
CA THR A 70 -1.46 9.66 2.85
C THR A 70 -0.74 9.97 4.16
N TYR A 71 0.55 9.60 4.27
CA TYR A 71 1.36 9.94 5.44
C TYR A 71 1.50 11.46 5.58
N ASN A 72 1.80 12.17 4.48
CA ASN A 72 1.92 13.61 4.48
C ASN A 72 0.60 14.31 4.82
N ALA A 73 -0.53 13.80 4.31
CA ALA A 73 -1.85 14.33 4.65
C ALA A 73 -2.18 14.21 6.14
N ASN A 74 -1.63 13.20 6.83
CA ASN A 74 -1.79 13.06 8.28
C ASN A 74 -0.84 13.97 9.09
N LEU A 75 0.21 14.51 8.46
CA LEU A 75 1.15 15.44 9.11
C LEU A 75 0.72 16.91 9.00
N VAL A 76 -0.13 17.22 8.02
CA VAL A 76 -0.72 18.54 7.79
C VAL A 76 -1.92 18.72 8.73
#